data_AF-S4MLB9-F1
#
_entry.id   AF-S4MLB9-F1
#
_cell.length_a   1.000
_cell.length_b   1.000
_cell.length_c   1.000
_cell.angle_alpha   90.00
_cell.angle_beta   90.00
_cell.angle_gamma   90.00
#
_symmetry.space_group_name_H-M   'P 1'
#
loop_
_entity.id
_entity.type
_entity.pdbx_description
1 polymer ?
#
loop_
_entity_poly.entity_id
_entity_poly.type
_entity_poly.pdbx_seq_one_letter_code
_entity_poly.pdbx_strand_id
1 'polypeptide(L)'
;MYLHAAERAVELLGTEQVARCWKDESVLAGMSVGGLAGHLARSVLQVEWFLDGKVLGAEPVSPVRYYARLVGTSKPESALNVGVRARSEETAAAGPDAVAEQARVAWERLTRRLSTEPADRRVEVLHRPGEEMLLDGYLQTRCVELAVHIEDLALSVGSDRRAPGDAVAVAVDVLVAAARDRHGDQAVLHALARRERDVDQALRVL
;
A
#
# COMPACT_ATOMS: atom_id res chain seq x y z
N MET A 1 6.88 6.38 -11.32
CA MET A 1 6.00 6.28 -10.15
C MET A 1 6.15 4.96 -9.41
N TYR A 2 5.38 3.88 -9.70
CA TYR A 2 5.42 2.65 -8.89
C TYR A 2 6.83 2.09 -8.67
N LEU A 3 7.60 1.85 -9.75
CA LEU A 3 8.96 1.32 -9.65
C LEU A 3 9.92 2.21 -8.84
N HIS A 4 9.72 3.53 -8.88
CA HIS A 4 10.52 4.49 -8.12
C HIS A 4 10.18 4.45 -6.63
N ALA A 5 8.90 4.34 -6.27
CA ALA A 5 8.49 4.17 -4.87
C ALA A 5 8.91 2.79 -4.33
N ALA A 6 8.81 1.74 -5.14
CA ALA A 6 9.26 0.40 -4.79
C ALA A 6 10.77 0.36 -4.54
N GLU A 7 11.57 1.07 -5.36
CA GLU A 7 13.01 1.24 -5.12
C GLU A 7 13.28 1.89 -3.76
N ARG A 8 12.60 3.00 -3.43
CA ARG A 8 12.76 3.67 -2.13
C ARG A 8 12.41 2.75 -0.96
N ALA A 9 11.35 1.95 -1.10
CA ALA A 9 10.96 0.96 -0.10
C ALA A 9 12.03 -0.13 0.07
N VAL A 10 12.51 -0.70 -1.03
CA VAL A 10 13.59 -1.71 -1.03
C VAL A 10 14.84 -1.19 -0.34
N GLU A 11 15.25 0.04 -0.66
CA GLU A 11 16.41 0.66 0.00
C GLU A 11 16.19 0.86 1.50
N LEU A 12 15.00 1.28 1.93
CA LEU A 12 14.68 1.45 3.36
C LEU A 12 14.69 0.09 4.08
N LEU A 13 14.09 -0.94 3.50
CA LEU A 13 14.05 -2.30 4.05
C LEU A 13 15.45 -2.87 4.28
N GLY A 14 16.41 -2.55 3.41
CA GLY A 14 17.81 -3.00 3.52
C GLY A 14 18.67 -2.20 4.49
N THR A 15 18.12 -1.30 5.30
CA THR A 15 18.91 -0.47 6.23
C THR A 15 19.22 -1.19 7.54
N GLU A 16 20.38 -0.88 8.13
CA GLU A 16 20.74 -1.38 9.46
C GLU A 16 19.76 -0.91 10.54
N GLN A 17 19.17 0.29 10.39
CA GLN A 17 18.18 0.82 11.33
C GLN A 17 16.95 -0.10 11.42
N VAL A 18 16.42 -0.53 10.27
CA VAL A 18 15.30 -1.48 10.22
C VAL A 18 15.68 -2.82 10.84
N ALA A 19 16.87 -3.35 10.54
CA ALA A 19 17.32 -4.61 11.10
C ALA A 19 17.50 -4.55 12.63
N ARG A 20 18.06 -3.45 13.16
CA ARG A 20 18.27 -3.25 14.61
C ARG A 20 16.95 -3.14 15.37
N CYS A 21 15.97 -2.46 14.81
CA CYS A 21 14.68 -2.23 15.45
C CYS A 21 13.63 -3.32 15.15
N TRP A 22 14.00 -4.41 14.45
CA TRP A 22 13.06 -5.39 13.89
C TRP A 22 11.99 -5.91 14.86
N LYS A 23 12.34 -6.09 16.14
CA LYS A 23 11.44 -6.59 17.19
C LYS A 23 10.76 -5.50 18.01
N ASP A 24 11.15 -4.25 17.81
CA ASP A 24 10.59 -3.11 18.52
C ASP A 24 9.19 -2.78 17.99
N GLU A 25 8.42 -2.04 18.77
CA GLU A 25 7.12 -1.53 18.33
C GLU A 25 7.30 -0.45 17.26
N SER A 26 6.48 -0.49 16.21
CA SER A 26 6.47 0.55 15.17
C SER A 26 5.56 1.72 15.56
N VAL A 27 5.49 2.76 14.70
CA VAL A 27 4.49 3.84 14.87
C VAL A 27 3.04 3.37 14.69
N LEU A 28 2.84 2.18 14.13
CA LEU A 28 1.53 1.53 14.06
C LEU A 28 1.33 0.65 15.29
N ALA A 29 0.52 1.13 16.23
CA ALA A 29 0.25 0.46 17.50
C ALA A 29 -0.14 -1.02 17.30
N GLY A 30 0.54 -1.91 18.03
CA GLY A 30 0.31 -3.35 17.94
C GLY A 30 0.92 -4.03 16.70
N MET A 31 1.84 -3.36 16.00
CA MET A 31 2.63 -3.92 14.92
C MET A 31 4.12 -3.68 15.18
N SER A 32 4.93 -4.74 15.08
CA SER A 32 6.39 -4.60 15.19
C SER A 32 6.98 -3.87 13.98
N VAL A 33 8.19 -3.33 14.10
CA VAL A 33 8.93 -2.80 12.94
C VAL A 33 9.10 -3.88 11.87
N GLY A 34 9.41 -5.11 12.26
CA GLY A 34 9.48 -6.25 11.34
C GLY A 34 8.16 -6.52 10.65
N GLY A 35 7.05 -6.48 11.38
CA GLY A 35 5.70 -6.57 10.83
C GLY A 35 5.43 -5.46 9.82
N LEU A 36 5.70 -4.20 10.15
CA LEU A 36 5.52 -3.07 9.24
C LEU A 36 6.44 -3.17 8.00
N ALA A 37 7.69 -3.61 8.17
CA ALA A 37 8.60 -3.90 7.08
C ALA A 37 8.07 -5.03 6.18
N GLY A 38 7.53 -6.09 6.77
CA GLY A 38 6.85 -7.17 6.05
C GLY A 38 5.64 -6.65 5.27
N HIS A 39 4.81 -5.79 5.85
CA HIS A 39 3.69 -5.14 5.17
C HIS A 39 4.15 -4.28 3.98
N LEU A 40 5.17 -3.44 4.19
CA LEU A 40 5.77 -2.62 3.14
C LEU A 40 6.33 -3.49 2.00
N ALA A 41 7.08 -4.54 2.32
CA ALA A 41 7.64 -5.47 1.34
C ALA A 41 6.56 -6.13 0.48
N ARG A 42 5.40 -6.48 1.06
CA ARG A 42 4.27 -7.07 0.32
C ARG A 42 3.73 -6.15 -0.78
N SER A 43 3.89 -4.84 -0.66
CA SER A 43 3.55 -3.89 -1.75
C SER A 43 4.42 -4.05 -3.00
N VAL A 44 5.57 -4.72 -2.88
CA VAL A 44 6.42 -5.15 -3.98
C VAL A 44 6.16 -6.61 -4.33
N LEU A 45 6.25 -7.52 -3.34
CA LEU A 45 6.18 -8.97 -3.56
C LEU A 45 4.88 -9.44 -4.22
N GLN A 46 3.75 -8.82 -3.88
CA GLN A 46 2.45 -9.27 -4.37
C GLN A 46 2.23 -8.93 -5.85
N VAL A 47 2.93 -7.97 -6.43
CA VAL A 47 2.65 -7.54 -7.81
C VAL A 47 2.92 -8.65 -8.81
N GLU A 48 4.06 -9.36 -8.70
CA GLU A 48 4.33 -10.51 -9.56
C GLU A 48 3.31 -11.64 -9.33
N TRP A 49 2.95 -11.90 -8.07
CA TRP A 49 1.98 -12.93 -7.73
C TRP A 49 0.62 -12.71 -8.41
N PHE A 50 0.13 -11.47 -8.44
CA PHE A 50 -1.11 -11.13 -9.14
C PHE A 50 -0.96 -11.12 -10.66
N LEU A 51 0.20 -10.72 -11.18
CA LEU A 51 0.50 -10.81 -12.60
C LEU A 51 0.55 -12.27 -13.09
N ASP A 52 0.89 -13.22 -12.23
CA ASP A 52 0.86 -14.66 -12.53
C ASP A 52 -0.52 -15.30 -12.28
N GLY A 53 -1.45 -14.53 -11.70
CA GLY A 53 -2.81 -14.94 -11.43
C GLY A 53 -3.66 -15.11 -12.69
N LYS A 54 -4.77 -15.84 -12.54
CA LYS A 54 -5.77 -15.99 -13.61
C LYS A 54 -6.62 -14.73 -13.72
N VAL A 55 -6.98 -14.40 -14.96
CA VAL A 55 -8.00 -13.39 -15.29
C VAL A 55 -9.31 -14.13 -15.53
N LEU A 56 -10.35 -13.72 -14.81
CA LEU A 56 -11.73 -14.19 -14.83
C LEU A 56 -12.59 -13.48 -15.89
N GLY A 57 -12.16 -12.31 -16.39
CA GLY A 57 -12.87 -11.53 -17.40
C GLY A 57 -13.99 -10.66 -16.84
N ALA A 58 -13.96 -10.35 -15.54
CA ALA A 58 -14.90 -9.44 -14.89
C ALA A 58 -14.69 -7.98 -15.36
N GLU A 59 -15.69 -7.12 -15.19
CA GLU A 59 -15.51 -5.69 -15.45
C GLU A 59 -14.50 -5.10 -14.44
N PRO A 60 -13.41 -4.45 -14.88
CA PRO A 60 -12.41 -3.93 -13.96
C PRO A 60 -12.96 -2.83 -13.03
N VAL A 61 -12.74 -2.97 -11.73
CA VAL A 61 -12.98 -1.90 -10.77
C VAL A 61 -11.82 -0.89 -10.80
N SER A 62 -12.13 0.39 -10.61
CA SER A 62 -11.08 1.42 -10.49
C SER A 62 -10.42 1.40 -9.10
N PRO A 63 -9.16 1.86 -8.96
CA PRO A 63 -8.51 2.00 -7.65
C PRO A 63 -9.26 2.98 -6.73
N VAL A 64 -9.88 4.01 -7.31
CA VAL A 64 -10.78 4.93 -6.59
C VAL A 64 -11.95 4.17 -5.95
N ARG A 65 -12.65 3.35 -6.75
CA ARG A 65 -13.79 2.56 -6.25
C ARG A 65 -13.36 1.49 -5.26
N TYR A 66 -12.17 0.92 -5.45
CA TYR A 66 -11.56 -0.03 -4.52
C TYR A 66 -11.44 0.58 -3.12
N TYR A 67 -10.75 1.73 -3.00
CA TYR A 67 -10.58 2.43 -1.73
C TYR A 67 -11.88 3.03 -1.20
N ALA A 68 -12.74 3.60 -2.04
CA ALA A 68 -14.02 4.16 -1.59
C ALA A 68 -14.89 3.12 -0.87
N ARG A 69 -14.85 1.86 -1.31
CA ARG A 69 -15.56 0.73 -0.71
C ARG A 69 -14.83 0.09 0.49
N LEU A 70 -13.60 0.51 0.80
CA LEU A 70 -12.82 0.00 1.93
C LEU A 70 -13.32 0.64 3.24
N VAL A 71 -14.46 0.16 3.74
CA VAL A 71 -15.11 0.68 4.97
C VAL A 71 -14.83 -0.21 6.18
N GLY A 72 -14.95 0.36 7.38
CA GLY A 72 -14.80 -0.38 8.63
C GLY A 72 -13.36 -0.71 9.02
N THR A 73 -12.37 -0.12 8.36
CA THR A 73 -10.93 -0.28 8.65
C THR A 73 -10.42 0.66 9.74
N SER A 74 -11.26 1.57 10.26
CA SER A 74 -10.85 2.56 11.25
C SER A 74 -10.53 1.98 12.63
N LYS A 75 -10.94 0.74 12.91
CA LYS A 75 -10.67 0.04 14.18
C LYS A 75 -9.50 -0.94 14.02
N PRO A 76 -8.46 -0.87 14.85
CA PRO A 76 -7.34 -1.82 14.83
C PRO A 76 -7.77 -3.30 14.90
N GLU A 77 -8.91 -3.58 15.54
CA GLU A 77 -9.48 -4.90 15.78
C GLU A 77 -10.37 -5.40 14.64
N SER A 78 -10.56 -4.61 13.58
CA SER A 78 -11.30 -5.08 12.41
C SER A 78 -10.65 -6.35 11.83
N ALA A 79 -11.47 -7.29 11.36
CA ALA A 79 -10.98 -8.55 10.79
C ALA A 79 -9.97 -8.32 9.65
N LEU A 80 -10.16 -7.24 8.88
CA LEU A 80 -9.22 -6.82 7.84
C LEU A 80 -7.87 -6.43 8.42
N ASN A 81 -7.83 -5.54 9.42
CA ASN A 81 -6.58 -5.09 10.04
C ASN A 81 -5.86 -6.23 10.77
N VAL A 82 -6.60 -7.11 11.45
CA VAL A 82 -6.05 -8.33 12.06
C VAL A 82 -5.41 -9.22 10.98
N GLY A 83 -6.09 -9.46 9.86
CA GLY A 83 -5.57 -10.27 8.76
C GLY A 83 -4.40 -9.61 8.01
N VAL A 84 -4.34 -8.29 7.95
CA VAL A 84 -3.17 -7.55 7.45
C VAL A 84 -1.98 -7.76 8.39
N ARG A 85 -2.14 -7.55 9.70
CA ARG A 85 -1.07 -7.78 10.67
C ARG A 85 -0.55 -9.21 10.63
N ALA A 86 -1.43 -10.21 10.64
CA ALA A 86 -1.04 -11.62 10.60
C ALA A 86 -0.16 -11.96 9.39
N ARG A 87 -0.57 -11.56 8.17
CA ARG A 87 0.22 -11.80 6.93
C ARG A 87 1.51 -10.99 6.87
N SER A 88 1.53 -9.84 7.53
CA SER A 88 2.71 -8.99 7.62
C SER A 88 3.75 -9.62 8.54
N GLU A 89 3.33 -10.13 9.70
CA GLU A 89 4.19 -10.88 10.63
C GLU A 89 4.65 -12.23 10.04
N GLU A 90 3.80 -12.91 9.26
CA GLU A 90 4.22 -14.11 8.50
C GLU A 90 5.35 -13.79 7.51
N THR A 91 5.26 -12.65 6.82
CA THR A 91 6.34 -12.18 5.93
C THR A 91 7.59 -11.83 6.76
N ALA A 92 7.41 -11.14 7.89
CA ALA A 92 8.49 -10.72 8.79
C ALA A 92 9.24 -11.89 9.45
N ALA A 93 8.60 -13.05 9.59
CA ALA A 93 9.20 -14.25 10.19
C ALA A 93 10.44 -14.75 9.43
N ALA A 94 10.60 -14.37 8.15
CA ALA A 94 11.81 -14.67 7.38
C ALA A 94 13.06 -13.91 7.90
N GLY A 95 12.87 -12.83 8.67
CA GLY A 95 13.94 -11.98 9.21
C GLY A 95 14.33 -10.83 8.27
N PRO A 96 15.03 -9.81 8.81
CA PRO A 96 15.30 -8.55 8.11
C PRO A 96 16.02 -8.75 6.77
N ASP A 97 17.13 -9.49 6.76
CA ASP A 97 17.95 -9.70 5.56
C ASP A 97 17.17 -10.44 4.46
N ALA A 98 16.39 -11.46 4.85
CA ALA A 98 15.60 -12.24 3.90
C ALA A 98 14.46 -11.41 3.29
N VAL A 99 13.76 -10.61 4.11
CA VAL A 99 12.69 -9.72 3.61
C VAL A 99 13.25 -8.65 2.67
N ALA A 100 14.37 -8.01 3.04
CA ALA A 100 15.01 -7.02 2.20
C ALA A 100 15.47 -7.62 0.85
N GLU A 101 16.10 -8.80 0.89
CA GLU A 101 16.57 -9.48 -0.32
C GLU A 101 15.41 -9.93 -1.21
N GLN A 102 14.34 -10.50 -0.65
CA GLN A 102 13.15 -10.87 -1.42
C GLN A 102 12.51 -9.66 -2.11
N ALA A 103 12.39 -8.54 -1.39
CA ALA A 103 11.84 -7.31 -1.94
C ALA A 103 12.73 -6.75 -3.07
N ARG A 104 14.06 -6.76 -2.88
CA ARG A 104 15.04 -6.33 -3.90
C ARG A 104 14.93 -7.18 -5.17
N VAL A 105 14.93 -8.50 -5.02
CA VAL A 105 14.83 -9.43 -6.16
C VAL A 105 13.51 -9.25 -6.91
N ALA A 106 12.39 -9.10 -6.19
CA ALA A 106 11.09 -8.85 -6.80
C ALA A 106 11.05 -7.51 -7.55
N TRP A 107 11.59 -6.45 -6.96
CA TRP A 107 11.69 -5.14 -7.61
C TRP A 107 12.53 -5.19 -8.91
N GLU A 108 13.65 -5.90 -8.92
CA GLU A 108 14.48 -6.06 -10.13
C GLU A 108 13.73 -6.80 -11.24
N ARG A 109 12.95 -7.83 -10.87
CA ARG A 109 12.11 -8.56 -11.84
C ARG A 109 10.98 -7.69 -12.38
N LEU A 110 10.27 -6.99 -11.51
CA LEU A 110 9.19 -6.07 -11.88
C LEU A 110 9.68 -4.96 -12.80
N THR A 111 10.89 -4.44 -12.56
CA THR A 111 11.53 -3.42 -13.42
C THR A 111 11.65 -3.89 -14.87
N ARG A 112 11.94 -5.19 -15.09
CA ARG A 112 11.99 -5.77 -16.43
C ARG A 112 10.62 -6.16 -16.97
N ARG A 113 9.75 -6.72 -16.13
CA ARG A 113 8.47 -7.30 -16.54
C ARG A 113 7.44 -6.23 -16.93
N LEU A 114 7.29 -5.18 -16.13
CA LEU A 114 6.21 -4.20 -16.30
C LEU A 114 6.28 -3.45 -17.64
N SER A 115 7.46 -3.30 -18.25
CA SER A 115 7.60 -2.66 -19.57
C SER A 115 7.08 -3.51 -20.73
N THR A 116 6.81 -4.79 -20.49
CA THR A 116 6.33 -5.75 -21.49
C THR A 116 4.88 -6.17 -21.30
N GLU A 117 4.25 -5.80 -20.19
CA GLU A 117 2.84 -6.09 -19.95
C GLU A 117 1.96 -5.21 -20.87
N PRO A 118 0.87 -5.75 -21.44
CA PRO A 118 -0.02 -4.97 -22.30
C PRO A 118 -0.81 -3.93 -21.49
N ALA A 119 -1.21 -2.84 -22.14
CA ALA A 119 -1.92 -1.74 -21.48
C ALA A 119 -3.28 -2.14 -20.89
N ASP A 120 -3.90 -3.20 -21.42
CA ASP A 120 -5.16 -3.77 -20.93
C ASP A 120 -4.96 -4.95 -19.97
N ARG A 121 -3.73 -5.17 -19.47
CA ARG A 121 -3.42 -6.22 -18.50
C ARG A 121 -4.32 -6.08 -17.27
N ARG A 122 -4.90 -7.20 -16.84
CA ARG A 122 -5.78 -7.28 -15.66
C ARG A 122 -5.17 -8.16 -14.58
N VAL A 123 -5.55 -7.87 -13.34
CA VAL A 123 -5.17 -8.62 -12.14
C VAL A 123 -6.37 -8.78 -11.20
N GLU A 124 -6.41 -9.89 -10.48
CA GLU A 124 -7.43 -10.14 -9.44
C GLU A 124 -7.23 -9.25 -8.21
N VAL A 125 -8.33 -8.92 -7.51
CA VAL A 125 -8.30 -8.19 -6.23
C VAL A 125 -8.55 -9.15 -5.07
N LEU A 126 -7.49 -9.56 -4.34
CA LEU A 126 -7.54 -10.65 -3.35
C LEU A 126 -8.62 -10.52 -2.27
N HIS A 127 -8.84 -9.32 -1.72
CA HIS A 127 -9.81 -9.14 -0.63
C HIS A 127 -11.27 -9.11 -1.13
N ARG A 128 -11.48 -9.25 -2.44
CA ARG A 128 -12.79 -9.34 -3.09
C ARG A 128 -12.73 -10.36 -4.25
N PRO A 129 -12.80 -11.66 -3.94
CA PRO A 129 -12.79 -12.71 -4.94
C PRO A 129 -13.80 -12.44 -6.05
N GLY A 130 -13.37 -12.52 -7.31
CA GLY A 130 -14.21 -12.23 -8.46
C GLY A 130 -14.17 -10.78 -8.97
N GLU A 131 -13.53 -9.84 -8.26
CA GLU A 131 -13.22 -8.51 -8.79
C GLU A 131 -11.85 -8.50 -9.49
N GLU A 132 -11.77 -7.76 -10.59
CA GLU A 132 -10.54 -7.48 -11.34
C GLU A 132 -10.22 -5.99 -11.34
N MET A 133 -8.96 -5.65 -11.59
CA MET A 133 -8.51 -4.28 -11.82
C MET A 133 -7.53 -4.28 -13.00
N LEU A 134 -7.49 -3.18 -13.76
CA LEU A 134 -6.38 -2.95 -14.69
C LEU A 134 -5.07 -2.88 -13.92
N LEU A 135 -3.98 -3.43 -14.47
CA LEU A 135 -2.66 -3.42 -13.84
C LEU A 135 -2.26 -2.00 -13.42
N ASP A 136 -2.47 -1.01 -14.29
CA ASP A 136 -2.19 0.40 -13.97
C ASP A 136 -2.95 0.88 -12.73
N GLY A 137 -4.23 0.52 -12.63
CA GLY A 137 -5.03 0.82 -11.44
C GLY A 137 -4.50 0.11 -10.20
N TYR A 138 -4.09 -1.15 -10.34
CA TYR A 138 -3.55 -1.92 -9.23
C TYR A 138 -2.22 -1.32 -8.75
N LEU A 139 -1.34 -0.90 -9.66
CA LEU A 139 -0.09 -0.21 -9.35
C LEU A 139 -0.34 1.13 -8.65
N GLN A 140 -1.42 1.86 -8.98
CA GLN A 140 -1.82 3.05 -8.23
C GLN A 140 -2.19 2.71 -6.78
N THR A 141 -2.85 1.57 -6.52
CA THR A 141 -3.08 1.12 -5.13
C THR A 141 -1.77 0.82 -4.41
N ARG A 142 -0.79 0.23 -5.10
CA ARG A 142 0.52 -0.03 -4.50
C ARG A 142 1.27 1.26 -4.20
N CYS A 143 1.11 2.30 -5.03
CA CYS A 143 1.68 3.61 -4.75
C CYS A 143 1.08 4.26 -3.49
N VAL A 144 -0.23 4.07 -3.22
CA VAL A 144 -0.83 4.49 -1.95
C VAL A 144 -0.16 3.80 -0.77
N GLU A 145 -0.06 2.46 -0.80
CA GLU A 145 0.56 1.69 0.29
C GLU A 145 2.04 2.07 0.48
N LEU A 146 2.80 2.20 -0.60
CA LEU A 146 4.21 2.59 -0.54
C LEU A 146 4.37 4.01 0.00
N ALA A 147 3.55 4.97 -0.44
CA ALA A 147 3.65 6.35 0.01
C ALA A 147 3.40 6.47 1.52
N VAL A 148 2.37 5.78 2.03
CA VAL A 148 2.02 5.79 3.46
C VAL A 148 3.08 5.04 4.28
N HIS A 149 3.39 3.80 3.92
CA HIS A 149 4.16 2.93 4.80
C HIS A 149 5.68 3.08 4.70
N ILE A 150 6.20 3.75 3.66
CA ILE A 150 7.60 4.23 3.69
C ILE A 150 7.76 5.25 4.82
N GLU A 151 6.81 6.18 4.98
CA GLU A 151 6.85 7.19 6.04
C GLU A 151 6.67 6.55 7.41
N ASP A 152 5.70 5.64 7.59
CA ASP A 152 5.50 4.93 8.85
C ASP A 152 6.77 4.17 9.28
N LEU A 153 7.39 3.43 8.37
CA LEU A 153 8.59 2.64 8.67
C LEU A 153 9.78 3.56 8.97
N ALA A 154 9.95 4.64 8.19
CA ALA A 154 11.01 5.61 8.42
C ALA A 154 10.90 6.26 9.80
N LEU A 155 9.70 6.67 10.21
CA LEU A 155 9.44 7.22 11.55
C LEU A 155 9.74 6.20 12.65
N SER A 156 9.38 4.93 12.43
CA SER A 156 9.58 3.86 13.41
C SER A 156 11.05 3.58 13.74
N VAL A 157 11.96 3.89 12.81
CA VAL A 157 13.40 3.58 12.93
C VAL A 157 14.29 4.83 12.94
N GLY A 158 13.70 6.02 12.97
CA GLY A 158 14.41 7.30 12.95
C GLY A 158 15.14 7.59 11.62
N SER A 159 14.61 7.12 10.50
CA SER A 159 15.13 7.41 9.15
C SER A 159 14.57 8.70 8.56
N ASP A 160 15.39 9.40 7.77
CA ASP A 160 15.02 10.57 6.98
C ASP A 160 14.51 10.21 5.57
N ARG A 161 14.47 8.93 5.21
CA ARG A 161 13.95 8.46 3.92
C ARG A 161 12.47 8.84 3.77
N ARG A 162 12.08 9.15 2.54
CA ARG A 162 10.72 9.58 2.17
C ARG A 162 10.27 8.90 0.90
N ALA A 163 8.96 8.76 0.74
CA ALA A 163 8.36 8.34 -0.51
C ALA A 163 8.64 9.38 -1.61
N PRO A 164 8.82 8.97 -2.87
CA PRO A 164 8.95 9.89 -3.99
C PRO A 164 7.72 10.78 -4.17
N GLY A 165 7.93 12.04 -4.55
CA GLY A 165 6.84 13.01 -4.70
C GLY A 165 5.79 12.62 -5.75
N ASP A 166 6.18 11.90 -6.81
CA ASP A 166 5.25 11.41 -7.84
C ASP A 166 4.32 10.31 -7.30
N ALA A 167 4.83 9.43 -6.43
CA ALA A 167 4.00 8.42 -5.75
C ALA A 167 3.09 9.03 -4.70
N VAL A 168 3.57 10.04 -3.95
CA VAL A 168 2.74 10.80 -3.00
C VAL A 168 1.60 11.52 -3.72
N ALA A 169 1.87 12.18 -4.86
CA ALA A 169 0.84 12.86 -5.65
C ALA A 169 -0.27 11.89 -6.07
N VAL A 170 0.09 10.71 -6.58
CA VAL A 170 -0.90 9.69 -6.96
C VAL A 170 -1.65 9.14 -5.77
N ALA A 171 -0.97 8.93 -4.63
CA ALA A 171 -1.65 8.50 -3.42
C ALA A 171 -2.71 9.51 -2.98
N VAL A 172 -2.36 10.80 -2.98
CA VAL A 172 -3.28 11.90 -2.66
C VAL A 172 -4.44 11.94 -3.64
N ASP A 173 -4.17 11.88 -4.95
CA ASP A 173 -5.23 11.91 -5.99
C ASP A 173 -6.21 10.75 -5.83
N VAL A 174 -5.71 9.53 -5.62
CA VAL A 174 -6.53 8.33 -5.44
C VAL A 174 -7.36 8.43 -4.16
N LEU A 175 -6.76 8.84 -3.04
CA LEU A 175 -7.45 8.95 -1.75
C LEU A 175 -8.50 10.07 -1.76
N VAL A 176 -8.21 11.24 -2.34
CA VAL A 176 -9.20 12.33 -2.47
C VAL A 176 -10.35 11.90 -3.39
N ALA A 177 -10.06 11.24 -4.52
CA ALA A 177 -11.11 10.72 -5.38
C ALA A 177 -11.95 9.64 -4.68
N ALA A 178 -11.34 8.77 -3.88
CA ALA A 178 -12.04 7.76 -3.10
C ALA A 178 -12.91 8.39 -2.00
N ALA A 179 -12.43 9.45 -1.34
CA ALA A 179 -13.20 10.24 -0.39
C ALA A 179 -14.44 10.85 -1.05
N ARG A 180 -14.30 11.39 -2.26
CA ARG A 180 -15.41 11.95 -3.04
C ARG A 180 -16.45 10.90 -3.41
N ASP A 181 -16.02 9.71 -3.85
CA ASP A 181 -16.93 8.59 -4.15
C ASP A 181 -17.64 8.06 -2.90
N ARG A 182 -16.97 8.06 -1.74
CA ARG A 182 -17.50 7.56 -0.47
C ARG A 182 -18.43 8.55 0.25
N HIS A 183 -18.05 9.82 0.31
CA HIS A 183 -18.69 10.84 1.16
C HIS A 183 -19.39 11.96 0.36
N GLY A 184 -19.16 12.04 -0.95
CA GLY A 184 -19.67 13.11 -1.81
C GLY A 184 -18.80 14.38 -1.79
N ASP A 185 -18.86 15.13 -2.89
CA ASP A 185 -18.00 16.30 -3.14
C ASP A 185 -18.14 17.39 -2.07
N GLN A 186 -19.35 17.62 -1.56
CA GLN A 186 -19.58 18.68 -0.58
C GLN A 186 -18.94 18.39 0.78
N ALA A 187 -18.96 17.13 1.23
CA ALA A 187 -18.32 16.72 2.48
C ALA A 187 -16.79 16.86 2.37
N VAL A 188 -16.22 16.43 1.24
CA VAL A 188 -14.78 16.57 0.95
C VAL A 188 -14.37 18.04 0.86
N LEU A 189 -15.15 18.88 0.18
CA LEU A 189 -14.88 20.31 0.08
C LEU A 189 -14.90 20.99 1.45
N HIS A 190 -15.89 20.64 2.30
CA HIS A 190 -15.92 21.13 3.68
C HIS A 190 -14.67 20.71 4.46
N ALA A 191 -14.27 19.46 4.37
CA ALA A 191 -13.09 18.94 5.08
C ALA A 191 -11.78 19.61 4.62
N LEU A 192 -11.62 19.86 3.32
CA LEU A 192 -10.45 20.54 2.75
C LEU A 192 -10.39 22.02 3.13
N ALA A 193 -11.53 22.73 3.10
CA ALA A 193 -11.55 24.18 3.29
C ALA A 193 -11.66 24.59 4.77
N ARG A 194 -12.36 23.80 5.58
CA ARG A 194 -12.72 24.13 6.97
C ARG A 194 -12.78 22.85 7.80
N ARG A 195 -11.65 22.44 8.39
CA ARG A 195 -11.53 21.21 9.19
C ARG A 195 -12.55 21.13 10.32
N GLU A 196 -12.97 22.26 10.89
CA GLU A 196 -14.03 22.32 11.91
C GLU A 196 -15.44 21.94 11.41
N ARG A 197 -15.63 21.83 10.08
CA ARG A 197 -16.85 21.34 9.44
C ARG A 197 -16.74 19.89 8.97
N ASP A 198 -15.60 19.24 9.19
CA ASP A 198 -15.38 17.84 8.85
C ASP A 198 -16.03 16.91 9.89
N VAL A 199 -17.36 16.94 9.95
CA VAL A 199 -18.14 16.15 10.91
C VAL A 199 -18.10 14.65 10.60
N ASP A 200 -17.90 14.30 9.34
CA ASP A 200 -17.92 12.92 8.84
C ASP A 200 -16.51 12.30 8.71
N GLN A 201 -15.46 13.06 9.01
CA GLN A 201 -14.06 12.68 8.73
C GLN A 201 -13.86 12.31 7.25
N ALA A 202 -14.40 13.13 6.33
CA ALA A 202 -14.55 12.80 4.92
C ALA A 202 -13.21 12.54 4.20
N LEU A 203 -12.10 13.07 4.70
CA LEU A 203 -10.76 12.82 4.16
C LEU A 203 -10.09 11.56 4.73
N ARG A 204 -10.69 10.89 5.73
CA ARG A 204 -10.16 9.67 6.33
C ARG A 204 -10.61 8.44 5.55
N VAL A 205 -9.89 8.13 4.47
CA VAL A 205 -10.19 6.99 3.59
C VAL A 205 -9.63 5.67 4.11
N LEU A 206 -8.46 5.70 4.74
CA LEU A 206 -7.75 4.56 5.33
C LEU A 206 -7.97 4.47 6.85
#